data_AF-A0A1Y2A1Y4-F1
#
_entry.id   AF-A0A1Y2A1Y4-F1
#
_cell.length_a   1.000
_cell.length_b   1.000
_cell.length_c   1.000
_cell.angle_alpha   90.00
_cell.angle_beta   90.00
_cell.angle_gamma   90.00
#
_symmetry.space_group_name_H-M   'P 1'
#
loop_
_entity.id
_entity.type
_entity.pdbx_description
1 polymer ?
#
loop_
_entity_poly.entity_id
_entity_poly.type
_entity_poly.pdbx_seq_one_letter_code
_entity_poly.pdbx_strand_id
1 'polypeptide(L)' 'MAKHKGPTTLHMDPALVRYNNMWINRHKHFRWTPRSAWLTLVYCVLVPIPLGIAGYMTDGKWNMRGKRKGDLISEY' A
#
# COMPACT_ATOMS: atom_id res chain seq x y z
N MET A 1 31.95 -4.44 26.62
CA MET A 1 30.75 -5.14 27.16
C MET A 1 30.92 -6.64 26.92
N ALA A 2 31.10 -7.43 27.98
CA ALA A 2 31.16 -8.89 27.87
C ALA A 2 29.73 -9.45 27.72
N LYS A 3 29.43 -10.10 26.59
CA LYS A 3 28.12 -10.71 26.31
C LYS A 3 28.10 -12.15 26.82
N HIS A 4 27.27 -12.43 27.83
CA HIS A 4 27.00 -13.78 28.29
C HIS A 4 26.38 -14.58 27.13
N LYS A 5 27.04 -15.67 26.69
CA LYS A 5 26.50 -16.59 25.68
C LYS A 5 25.56 -17.58 26.37
N GLY A 6 24.30 -17.20 26.55
CA GLY A 6 23.24 -18.16 26.93
C GLY A 6 23.01 -19.19 25.81
N PRO A 7 22.39 -20.35 26.12
CA PRO A 7 22.08 -21.34 25.09
C PRO A 7 21.19 -20.72 24.01
N THR A 8 21.55 -20.92 22.74
CA THR A 8 20.77 -20.44 21.60
C THR A 8 19.44 -21.18 21.56
N THR A 9 18.35 -20.49 21.90
CA THR A 9 17.00 -21.06 22.01
C THR A 9 16.37 -21.39 20.66
N LEU A 10 16.91 -20.87 19.56
CA LEU A 10 16.41 -21.08 18.20
C LEU A 10 17.58 -21.42 17.27
N HIS A 11 17.49 -22.56 16.61
CA HIS A 11 18.39 -22.91 15.52
C HIS A 11 17.97 -22.15 14.27
N MET A 12 18.87 -21.31 13.75
CA MET A 12 18.62 -20.55 12.52
C MET A 12 18.81 -21.49 11.32
N ASP A 13 17.71 -21.86 10.67
CA ASP A 13 17.78 -22.57 9.40
C ASP A 13 18.44 -21.67 8.33
N PRO A 14 19.56 -22.10 7.71
CA PRO A 14 20.20 -21.32 6.67
C PRO A 14 19.29 -20.99 5.48
N ALA A 15 18.29 -21.83 5.16
CA ALA A 15 17.36 -21.55 4.06
C ALA A 15 16.44 -20.36 4.38
N LEU A 16 15.88 -20.31 5.59
CA LEU A 16 15.06 -19.18 6.05
C LEU A 16 15.86 -17.89 6.17
N VAL A 17 17.11 -17.96 6.64
CA VAL A 17 18.01 -16.80 6.69
C VAL A 17 18.27 -16.24 5.28
N ARG A 18 18.55 -17.12 4.30
CA ARG A 18 18.75 -16.70 2.91
C ARG A 18 17.49 -16.11 2.30
N TYR A 19 16.33 -16.73 2.52
CA TYR A 19 15.04 -16.22 2.08
C TYR A 19 14.79 -14.80 2.61
N ASN A 20 14.92 -14.59 3.92
CA ASN A 20 14.77 -13.29 4.53
C ASN A 20 15.74 -12.25 3.92
N ASN A 21 17.00 -12.63 3.72
CA ASN A 21 17.99 -11.77 3.08
C ASN A 21 17.62 -11.39 1.64
N MET A 22 16.97 -12.27 0.87
CA MET A 22 16.49 -11.94 -0.48
C MET A 22 15.35 -10.91 -0.44
N TRP A 23 14.44 -11.00 0.53
CA TRP A 23 13.34 -10.03 0.68
C TRP A 23 13.85 -8.66 1.12
N ILE A 24 14.70 -8.63 2.15
CA ILE A 24 15.26 -7.38 2.67
C ILE A 24 16.08 -6.66 1.59
N ASN A 25 16.91 -7.39 0.83
CA ASN A 25 17.78 -6.81 -0.19
C ASN A 25 17.11 -6.68 -1.57
N ARG A 26 15.80 -6.89 -1.71
CA ARG A 26 15.10 -6.82 -3.00
C ARG A 26 15.22 -5.45 -3.67
N HIS A 27 15.13 -4.38 -2.89
CA HIS A 27 15.23 -3.01 -3.40
C HIS A 27 16.59 -2.72 -4.03
N LYS A 28 17.67 -3.35 -3.54
CA LYS A 28 19.03 -3.18 -4.10
C LYS A 28 19.18 -3.77 -5.50
N HIS A 29 18.42 -4.83 -5.79
CA HIS A 29 18.49 -5.56 -7.06
C HIS A 29 17.31 -5.22 -7.99
N PHE A 30 16.57 -4.16 -7.68
CA PHE A 30 15.46 -3.71 -8.51
C PHE A 30 15.94 -3.19 -9.86
N ARG A 31 15.16 -3.47 -10.91
CA ARG A 31 15.43 -3.02 -12.28
C ARG A 31 14.16 -2.51 -12.92
N TRP A 32 14.26 -1.41 -13.64
CA TRP A 32 13.18 -0.90 -14.47
C TRP A 32 13.02 -1.77 -15.72
N THR A 33 12.04 -2.66 -15.67
CA THR A 33 11.54 -3.40 -16.82
C THR A 33 10.22 -2.80 -17.31
N PRO A 34 9.80 -3.00 -18.57
CA PRO A 34 8.53 -2.47 -19.07
C PRO A 34 7.33 -2.87 -18.19
N ARG A 35 7.33 -4.10 -17.68
CA ARG A 35 6.28 -4.59 -16.76
C ARG A 35 6.29 -3.87 -15.42
N SER A 36 7.44 -3.76 -14.76
CA SER A 36 7.52 -3.08 -13.45
C SER A 36 7.22 -1.59 -13.56
N ALA A 37 7.68 -0.94 -14.63
CA ALA A 37 7.40 0.47 -14.91
C ALA A 37 5.91 0.73 -15.12
N TRP A 38 5.26 -0.13 -15.89
CA TRP A 38 3.82 -0.05 -16.10
C TRP A 38 3.05 -0.23 -14.78
N LEU A 39 3.40 -1.24 -13.98
CA LEU A 39 2.77 -1.47 -12.68
C LEU A 39 2.94 -0.28 -11.74
N THR A 40 4.15 0.29 -11.64
CA THR A 40 4.37 1.48 -10.80
C THR A 40 3.56 2.67 -11.28
N LEU A 41 3.44 2.88 -12.60
CA LEU A 41 2.64 3.98 -13.14
C LEU A 41 1.16 3.78 -12.79
N VAL A 42 0.62 2.58 -13.00
CA VAL A 42 -0.78 2.27 -12.69
C VAL A 42 -1.09 2.57 -11.22
N TYR A 43 -0.31 2.01 -10.30
CA TYR A 43 -0.61 2.11 -8.87
C TYR A 43 -0.26 3.47 -8.25
N CYS A 44 0.77 4.16 -8.73
CA CYS A 44 1.16 5.46 -8.19
C CYS A 44 0.43 6.63 -8.84
N VAL A 45 -0.10 6.46 -10.05
CA VAL A 45 -0.69 7.57 -10.84
C VAL A 45 -2.12 7.26 -11.27
N LEU A 46 -2.34 6.18 -12.02
CA LEU A 46 -3.67 5.91 -12.61
C LEU A 46 -4.72 5.53 -11.58
N VAL A 47 -4.36 4.95 -10.44
CA VAL A 47 -5.33 4.64 -9.38
C VAL A 47 -5.61 5.86 -8.50
N PRO A 48 -4.61 6.60 -7.98
CA PRO A 48 -4.88 7.73 -7.10
C PRO A 48 -5.54 8.92 -7.79
N ILE A 49 -5.25 9.18 -9.08
CA ILE A 49 -5.80 10.36 -9.77
C ILE A 49 -7.33 10.28 -9.92
N PRO A 50 -7.92 9.23 -10.51
CA PRO A 50 -9.38 9.12 -10.64
C PRO A 50 -10.07 9.07 -9.28
N LEU A 51 -9.46 8.39 -8.29
CA LEU A 51 -9.99 8.38 -6.92
C LEU A 51 -9.99 9.77 -6.29
N GLY A 52 -8.91 10.54 -6.47
CA GLY A 52 -8.83 11.91 -6.00
C GLY A 52 -9.87 12.80 -6.67
N ILE A 53 -9.99 12.74 -8.00
CA ILE A 53 -10.99 13.49 -8.76
C ILE A 53 -12.41 13.13 -8.30
N ALA A 54 -12.72 11.84 -8.21
CA ALA A 54 -14.03 11.37 -7.75
C ALA A 54 -14.31 11.82 -6.31
N GLY A 55 -13.31 11.79 -5.42
CA GLY A 55 -13.39 12.32 -4.07
C GLY A 55 -13.74 13.80 -4.09
N TYR A 56 -12.95 14.64 -4.77
CA TYR A 56 -13.20 16.08 -4.85
C TYR A 56 -14.55 16.43 -5.50
N MET A 57 -15.03 15.64 -6.46
CA MET A 57 -16.34 15.87 -7.09
C MET A 57 -17.52 15.47 -6.20
N THR A 58 -17.33 14.50 -5.31
CA THR A 58 -18.38 13.98 -4.43
C THR A 58 -18.33 14.57 -3.02
N ASP A 59 -17.25 15.27 -2.68
CA ASP A 59 -17.08 15.93 -1.39
C ASP A 59 -18.14 17.01 -1.19
N GLY A 60 -18.86 16.95 -0.07
CA GLY A 60 -20.00 17.84 0.22
C GLY A 60 -21.24 17.64 -0.68
N LYS A 61 -21.17 16.84 -1.75
CA LYS A 61 -22.30 16.66 -2.67
C LYS A 61 -23.49 15.97 -1.99
N TRP A 62 -23.24 14.98 -1.15
CA TRP A 62 -24.27 14.10 -0.63
C TRP A 62 -24.61 14.43 0.82
N ASN A 63 -25.83 14.92 1.05
CA ASN A 63 -26.35 15.16 2.39
C ASN A 63 -27.68 14.44 2.61
N MET A 64 -27.62 13.38 3.41
CA MET A 64 -28.76 12.50 3.68
C MET A 64 -29.45 12.81 5.01
N ARG A 65 -28.99 13.83 5.75
CA ARG A 65 -29.52 14.12 7.09
C ARG A 65 -30.94 14.68 7.00
N GLY A 66 -31.91 13.93 7.52
CA GLY A 66 -33.31 14.37 7.62
C GLY A 66 -34.10 14.40 6.30
N LYS A 67 -33.55 13.86 5.21
CA LYS A 67 -34.21 13.83 3.89
C LYS A 67 -35.40 12.86 3.88
N ARG A 68 -36.49 13.22 3.21
CA ARG A 68 -37.72 12.40 3.06
C ARG A 68 -37.85 11.89 1.63
N LYS A 69 -38.85 11.01 1.40
CA LYS A 69 -39.13 10.45 0.08
C LYS A 69 -39.47 11.57 -0.91
N GLY A 70 -38.66 11.71 -1.96
CA GLY A 70 -38.81 12.76 -2.99
C GLY A 70 -37.85 13.95 -2.84
N ASP A 71 -37.11 14.05 -1.72
CA ASP A 71 -36.15 15.15 -1.53
C ASP A 71 -34.84 14.92 -2.28
N LEU A 72 -34.28 16.00 -2.84
CA LEU A 72 -32.96 16.00 -3.47
C LEU A 72 -31.86 15.77 -2.42
N ILE A 73 -31.03 14.76 -2.65
CA ILE A 73 -29.89 14.39 -1.79
C ILE A 73 -28.61 15.15 -2.18
N SER A 74 -28.53 15.61 -3.43
CA SER A 74 -27.42 16.45 -3.93
C SER A 74 -27.55 17.87 -3.40
N GLU A 75 -26.47 18.44 -2.89
CA GLU A 75 -26.42 19.87 -2.49
C GLU A 75 -26.21 20.81 -3.69
N TYR A 76 -25.54 20.32 -4.75
CA TYR A 76 -25.26 21.04 -5.99
C TYR A 76 -25.26 20.09 -7.21
#